data_AF-A0A355S782-F1
#
_entry.id   AF-A0A355S782-F1
#
_cell.length_a   1.000
_cell.length_b   1.000
_cell.length_c   1.000
_cell.angle_alpha   90.00
_cell.angle_beta   90.00
_cell.angle_gamma   90.00
#
_symmetry.space_group_name_H-M   'P 1'
#
loop_
_entity.id
_entity.type
_entity.pdbx_description
1 polymer ?
#
loop_
_entity_poly.entity_id
_entity_poly.type
_entity_poly.pdbx_seq_one_letter_code
_entity_poly.pdbx_strand_id
1 'polypeptide(L)'
;MRARGFTMVEVLVAVAIVAALAALGTGAVFSGIARAKQVHCASNMRQIGVALTAHAINNNGFFPETTHTVAVNKAWIAALEDEMGPHYDELRLCPADPYREERRERGGTSYILNSFIFVPEIGPFGEELSSPCNNMQCIDEPARTLMAFIVSEDQTVEATMDHTHSRGWTRSWESVLRDIQPDRHRTGRPDSDHSTGSANYLFIDGHVETWKASEVKQRIEAGENFAEPPNLREEI
;
A
#
# COMPACT_ATOMS: atom_id res chain seq x y z
N MET A 1 -63.87 -12.53 0.52
CA MET A 1 -63.15 -11.68 1.50
C MET A 1 -62.60 -10.48 0.74
N ARG A 2 -62.98 -9.24 1.11
CA ARG A 2 -62.43 -8.02 0.47
C ARG A 2 -61.08 -7.73 1.09
N ALA A 3 -60.02 -7.71 0.29
CA ALA A 3 -58.71 -7.20 0.72
C ALA A 3 -58.85 -5.71 1.05
N ARG A 4 -58.45 -5.31 2.26
CA ARG A 4 -58.30 -3.90 2.61
C ARG A 4 -57.06 -3.38 1.87
N GLY A 5 -57.27 -2.41 0.98
CA GLY A 5 -56.17 -1.73 0.28
C GLY A 5 -55.52 -0.69 1.19
N PHE A 6 -54.21 -0.47 0.99
CA PHE A 6 -53.49 0.61 1.65
C PHE A 6 -54.00 1.97 1.18
N THR A 7 -54.09 2.91 2.11
CA THR A 7 -54.36 4.32 1.81
C THR A 7 -53.09 4.99 1.28
N MET A 8 -53.26 6.05 0.49
CA MET A 8 -52.15 6.87 0.01
C MET A 8 -51.31 7.45 1.16
N VAL A 9 -51.96 7.76 2.29
CA VAL A 9 -51.29 8.30 3.49
C VAL A 9 -50.41 7.25 4.15
N GLU A 10 -50.88 6.00 4.29
CA GLU A 10 -50.08 4.91 4.89
C GLU A 10 -48.82 4.62 4.07
N VAL A 11 -48.94 4.60 2.74
CA VAL A 11 -47.76 4.42 1.87
C VAL A 11 -46.80 5.61 1.97
N LEU A 12 -47.32 6.84 2.00
CA LEU A 12 -46.49 8.04 2.08
C LEU A 12 -45.72 8.14 3.39
N VAL A 13 -46.36 7.85 4.53
CA VAL A 13 -45.70 7.81 5.84
C VAL A 13 -44.65 6.69 5.88
N ALA A 14 -44.96 5.51 5.35
CA ALA A 14 -43.99 4.40 5.33
C ALA A 14 -42.74 4.74 4.50
N VAL A 15 -42.91 5.29 3.30
CA VAL A 15 -41.77 5.70 2.46
C VAL A 15 -40.98 6.84 3.11
N ALA A 16 -41.65 7.80 3.77
CA ALA A 16 -40.98 8.86 4.51
C ALA A 16 -40.12 8.32 5.66
N ILE A 17 -40.63 7.34 6.42
CA ILE A 17 -39.87 6.68 7.50
C ILE A 17 -38.66 5.93 6.92
N VAL A 18 -38.84 5.14 5.85
CA VAL A 18 -37.73 4.40 5.21
C VAL A 18 -36.67 5.37 4.67
N ALA A 19 -37.09 6.46 4.02
CA ALA A 19 -36.17 7.48 3.50
C ALA A 19 -35.37 8.16 4.62
N ALA A 20 -36.02 8.49 5.74
CA ALA A 20 -35.34 9.09 6.89
C ALA A 20 -34.31 8.13 7.52
N LEU A 21 -34.68 6.85 7.70
CA LEU A 21 -33.76 5.84 8.24
C LEU A 21 -32.58 5.58 7.31
N ALA A 22 -32.82 5.51 6.00
CA ALA A 22 -31.77 5.35 5.00
C ALA A 22 -30.80 6.55 5.02
N ALA A 23 -31.31 7.78 5.09
CA ALA A 23 -30.48 8.98 5.15
C ALA A 23 -29.53 8.98 6.36
N LEU A 24 -30.04 8.61 7.55
CA LEU A 24 -29.24 8.54 8.78
C LEU A 24 -28.21 7.38 8.75
N GLY A 25 -28.49 6.29 8.05
CA GLY A 25 -27.61 5.13 7.96
C GLY A 25 -26.43 5.29 6.99
N THR A 26 -26.57 6.11 5.95
CA THR A 26 -25.59 6.20 4.84
C THR A 26 -24.16 6.51 5.30
N GLY A 27 -23.97 7.50 6.18
CA GLY A 27 -22.63 7.92 6.63
C GLY A 27 -21.87 6.80 7.37
N ALA A 28 -22.54 6.11 8.29
CA ALA A 28 -21.95 5.01 9.05
C ALA A 28 -21.56 3.82 8.15
N VAL A 29 -22.37 3.52 7.14
CA VAL A 29 -22.09 2.43 6.19
C VAL A 29 -20.84 2.73 5.35
N PHE A 30 -20.70 3.93 4.82
CA PHE A 30 -19.53 4.30 4.02
C PHE A 30 -18.23 4.27 4.83
N SER A 31 -18.26 4.78 6.06
CA SER A 31 -17.11 4.67 6.99
C SER A 31 -16.78 3.20 7.31
N GLY A 32 -17.79 2.35 7.50
CA GLY A 32 -17.62 0.91 7.73
C GLY A 32 -16.96 0.21 6.53
N ILE A 33 -17.38 0.52 5.31
CA ILE A 33 -16.79 -0.02 4.08
C ILE A 33 -15.34 0.44 3.92
N ALA A 34 -15.06 1.73 4.17
CA ALA A 34 -13.70 2.26 4.10
C ALA A 34 -12.76 1.54 5.08
N ARG A 35 -13.22 1.31 6.32
CA ARG A 35 -12.46 0.54 7.32
C ARG A 35 -12.28 -0.92 6.92
N ALA A 36 -13.31 -1.56 6.34
CA ALA A 36 -13.22 -2.93 5.85
C ALA A 36 -12.16 -3.05 4.74
N LYS A 37 -12.14 -2.10 3.79
CA LYS A 37 -11.11 -2.04 2.73
C LYS A 37 -9.70 -1.87 3.31
N GLN A 38 -9.54 -1.00 4.31
CA GLN A 38 -8.26 -0.84 5.02
C GLN A 38 -7.78 -2.15 5.66
N VAL A 39 -8.63 -2.82 6.43
CA VAL A 39 -8.28 -4.11 7.05
C VAL A 39 -7.92 -5.15 6.00
N HIS A 40 -8.62 -5.16 4.86
CA HIS A 40 -8.29 -6.05 3.75
C HIS A 40 -6.93 -5.72 3.13
N CYS A 41 -6.60 -4.44 2.86
CA CYS A 41 -5.27 -4.08 2.37
C CYS A 41 -4.17 -4.51 3.35
N ALA A 42 -4.37 -4.31 4.66
CA ALA A 42 -3.44 -4.80 5.68
C ALA A 42 -3.28 -6.33 5.67
N SER A 43 -4.38 -7.08 5.51
CA SER A 43 -4.35 -8.54 5.38
C SER A 43 -3.61 -9.01 4.13
N ASN A 44 -3.78 -8.29 3.01
CA ASN A 44 -3.06 -8.56 1.77
C ASN A 44 -1.55 -8.32 1.94
N MET A 45 -1.16 -7.19 2.53
CA MET A 45 0.25 -6.91 2.85
C MET A 45 0.85 -7.97 3.78
N ARG A 46 0.11 -8.43 4.80
CA ARG A 46 0.59 -9.51 5.68
C ARG A 46 0.85 -10.81 4.92
N GLN A 47 -0.05 -11.18 4.01
CA GLN A 47 0.11 -12.37 3.17
C GLN A 47 1.25 -12.21 2.16
N ILE A 48 1.44 -11.00 1.61
CA ILE A 48 2.62 -10.66 0.80
C ILE A 48 3.91 -10.83 1.60
N GLY A 49 3.97 -10.35 2.84
CA GLY A 49 5.14 -10.53 3.71
C GLY A 49 5.46 -12.01 3.98
N VAL A 50 4.44 -12.85 4.13
CA VAL A 50 4.60 -14.31 4.23
C VAL A 50 5.17 -14.88 2.93
N ALA A 51 4.63 -14.50 1.77
CA ALA A 51 5.11 -14.94 0.46
C ALA A 51 6.57 -14.52 0.21
N LEU A 52 6.92 -13.27 0.51
CA LEU A 52 8.30 -12.75 0.41
C LEU A 52 9.26 -13.53 1.31
N THR A 53 8.85 -13.85 2.54
CA THR A 53 9.67 -14.65 3.46
C THR A 53 9.85 -16.08 2.94
N ALA A 54 8.77 -16.71 2.45
CA ALA A 54 8.81 -18.05 1.89
C ALA A 54 9.72 -18.11 0.65
N HIS A 55 9.60 -17.12 -0.24
CA HIS A 55 10.49 -16.97 -1.40
C HIS A 55 11.93 -16.88 -0.96
N ALA A 56 12.23 -16.02 0.01
CA ALA A 56 13.61 -15.82 0.46
C ALA A 56 14.19 -17.08 1.14
N ILE A 57 13.39 -17.84 1.88
CA ILE A 57 13.81 -19.16 2.42
C ILE A 57 14.21 -20.11 1.28
N ASN A 58 13.45 -20.12 0.18
CA ASN A 58 13.71 -20.97 -0.98
C ASN A 58 14.86 -20.46 -1.86
N ASN A 59 15.30 -19.21 -1.68
CA ASN A 59 16.30 -18.54 -2.50
C ASN A 59 17.51 -18.05 -1.69
N ASN A 60 18.03 -18.90 -0.79
CA ASN A 60 19.26 -18.62 0.00
C ASN A 60 19.22 -17.32 0.82
N GLY A 61 18.04 -16.92 1.28
CA GLY A 61 17.82 -15.69 2.03
C GLY A 61 17.53 -14.46 1.17
N PHE A 62 17.65 -14.54 -0.15
CA PHE A 62 17.43 -13.39 -1.03
C PHE A 62 15.94 -13.17 -1.32
N PHE A 63 15.49 -11.95 -1.10
CA PHE A 63 14.18 -11.52 -1.59
C PHE A 63 14.20 -11.35 -3.11
N PRO A 64 13.03 -11.41 -3.77
CA PRO A 64 12.99 -11.21 -5.21
C PRO A 64 13.31 -9.77 -5.60
N GLU A 65 13.80 -9.62 -6.83
CA GLU A 65 14.28 -8.35 -7.38
C GLU A 65 13.17 -7.51 -8.03
N THR A 66 13.40 -6.21 -8.20
CA THR A 66 12.43 -5.31 -8.84
C THR A 66 12.66 -5.23 -10.35
N THR A 67 11.75 -4.56 -11.06
CA THR A 67 11.90 -4.26 -12.49
C THR A 67 13.13 -3.40 -12.82
N HIS A 68 13.81 -2.84 -11.81
CA HIS A 68 15.05 -2.10 -11.99
C HIS A 68 16.22 -3.01 -12.40
N THR A 69 16.23 -4.26 -11.96
CA THR A 69 17.37 -5.19 -12.16
C THR A 69 16.98 -6.42 -12.98
N VAL A 70 15.69 -6.78 -13.03
CA VAL A 70 15.19 -7.93 -13.80
C VAL A 70 14.04 -7.56 -14.73
N ALA A 71 13.77 -8.44 -15.71
CA ALA A 71 12.61 -8.29 -16.59
C ALA A 71 11.29 -8.39 -15.82
N VAL A 72 10.25 -7.72 -16.30
CA VAL A 72 8.92 -7.63 -15.65
C VAL A 72 8.35 -8.99 -15.21
N ASN A 73 8.49 -10.03 -16.03
CA ASN A 73 7.98 -11.37 -15.73
C ASN A 73 8.81 -12.15 -14.69
N LYS A 74 9.89 -11.56 -14.17
CA LYS A 74 10.73 -12.07 -13.09
C LYS A 74 10.80 -11.13 -11.90
N ALA A 75 10.20 -9.94 -12.00
CA ALA A 75 10.18 -8.96 -10.93
C ALA A 75 9.33 -9.44 -9.76
N TRP A 76 9.49 -8.76 -8.62
CA TRP A 76 9.11 -9.28 -7.31
C TRP A 76 7.69 -9.81 -7.23
N ILE A 77 6.72 -9.10 -7.82
CA ILE A 77 5.34 -9.54 -7.72
C ILE A 77 5.12 -10.81 -8.54
N ALA A 78 5.61 -10.87 -9.79
CA ALA A 78 5.51 -12.06 -10.63
C ALA A 78 6.29 -13.24 -10.05
N ALA A 79 7.43 -12.98 -9.40
CA ALA A 79 8.25 -13.99 -8.73
C ALA A 79 7.54 -14.65 -7.53
N LEU A 80 6.45 -14.06 -7.04
CA LEU A 80 5.64 -14.59 -5.93
C LEU A 80 4.36 -15.31 -6.39
N GLU A 81 4.15 -15.50 -7.69
CA GLU A 81 2.95 -16.15 -8.22
C GLU A 81 2.79 -17.56 -7.65
N ASP A 82 3.88 -18.32 -7.52
CA ASP A 82 3.87 -19.67 -6.94
C ASP A 82 3.55 -19.66 -5.44
N GLU A 83 4.15 -18.75 -4.67
CA GLU A 83 3.93 -18.62 -3.23
C GLU A 83 2.51 -18.12 -2.89
N MET A 84 1.93 -17.27 -3.74
CA MET A 84 0.57 -16.74 -3.55
C MET A 84 -0.51 -17.66 -4.14
N GLY A 85 -0.16 -18.51 -5.11
CA GLY A 85 -1.04 -19.46 -5.75
C GLY A 85 -2.33 -18.84 -6.31
N PRO A 86 -3.51 -19.44 -6.09
CA PRO A 86 -4.76 -18.99 -6.73
C PRO A 86 -5.22 -17.60 -6.29
N HIS A 87 -4.64 -17.04 -5.22
CA HIS A 87 -4.98 -15.73 -4.68
C HIS A 87 -4.06 -14.61 -5.17
N TYR A 88 -3.09 -14.91 -6.05
CA TYR A 88 -2.12 -13.95 -6.58
C TYR A 88 -2.74 -12.59 -6.97
N ASP A 89 -3.77 -12.59 -7.81
CA ASP A 89 -4.46 -11.37 -8.27
C ASP A 89 -5.26 -10.65 -7.18
N GLU A 90 -5.69 -11.36 -6.14
CA GLU A 90 -6.41 -10.77 -5.02
C GLU A 90 -5.45 -10.13 -4.03
N LEU A 91 -4.32 -10.79 -3.76
CA LEU A 91 -3.31 -10.37 -2.80
C LEU A 91 -2.51 -9.17 -3.29
N ARG A 92 -2.11 -9.13 -4.57
CA ARG A 92 -1.31 -8.04 -5.14
C ARG A 92 -2.03 -6.70 -5.25
N LEU A 93 -3.32 -6.65 -4.94
CA LEU A 93 -4.18 -5.48 -5.13
C LEU A 93 -4.85 -5.04 -3.83
N CYS A 94 -4.79 -3.75 -3.50
CA CYS A 94 -5.47 -3.18 -2.34
C CYS A 94 -6.92 -2.82 -2.71
N PRO A 95 -7.96 -3.28 -2.00
CA PRO A 95 -9.35 -2.90 -2.28
C PRO A 95 -9.69 -1.41 -2.11
N ALA A 96 -8.79 -0.64 -1.47
CA ALA A 96 -8.89 0.82 -1.39
C ALA A 96 -8.19 1.56 -2.54
N ASP A 97 -7.47 0.85 -3.42
CA ASP A 97 -6.85 1.44 -4.62
C ASP A 97 -7.93 1.74 -5.68
N PRO A 98 -8.11 3.00 -6.10
CA PRO A 98 -9.07 3.35 -7.14
C PRO A 98 -8.71 2.77 -8.51
N TYR A 99 -7.43 2.46 -8.76
CA TYR A 99 -6.94 1.89 -10.02
C TYR A 99 -6.77 0.37 -9.97
N ARG A 100 -7.35 -0.29 -8.96
CA ARG A 100 -7.24 -1.74 -8.73
C ARG A 100 -7.49 -2.58 -9.99
N GLU A 101 -8.60 -2.36 -10.68
CA GLU A 101 -8.96 -3.18 -11.84
C GLU A 101 -8.03 -2.90 -13.03
N GLU A 102 -7.61 -1.65 -13.23
CA GLU A 102 -6.67 -1.33 -14.30
C GLU A 102 -5.29 -1.97 -14.05
N ARG A 103 -4.81 -1.92 -12.79
CA ARG A 103 -3.59 -2.63 -12.37
C ARG A 103 -3.73 -4.14 -12.53
N ARG A 104 -4.91 -4.71 -12.32
CA ARG A 104 -5.18 -6.13 -12.56
C ARG A 104 -4.92 -6.48 -14.02
N GLU A 105 -5.56 -5.76 -14.93
CA GLU A 105 -5.48 -5.99 -16.38
C GLU A 105 -4.08 -5.81 -16.96
N ARG A 106 -3.31 -4.86 -16.41
CA ARG A 106 -1.94 -4.58 -16.85
C ARG A 106 -0.85 -5.36 -16.12
N GLY A 107 -1.21 -6.25 -15.19
CA GLY A 107 -0.24 -7.00 -14.40
C GLY A 107 0.55 -6.16 -13.38
N GLY A 108 0.07 -4.96 -13.04
CA GLY A 108 0.66 -4.08 -12.03
C GLY A 108 0.34 -4.49 -10.59
N THR A 109 0.70 -3.69 -9.60
CA THR A 109 0.36 -3.97 -8.19
C THR A 109 0.04 -2.68 -7.45
N SER A 110 -0.76 -2.78 -6.38
CA SER A 110 -1.04 -1.66 -5.47
C SER A 110 0.09 -1.44 -4.46
N TYR A 111 1.06 -2.35 -4.38
CA TYR A 111 2.13 -2.32 -3.40
C TYR A 111 3.47 -2.11 -4.11
N ILE A 112 4.35 -1.31 -3.54
CA ILE A 112 5.68 -1.05 -4.11
C ILE A 112 6.77 -1.25 -3.06
N LEU A 113 7.87 -1.85 -3.47
CA LEU A 113 8.99 -2.21 -2.61
C LEU A 113 9.86 -1.00 -2.25
N ASN A 114 10.48 -1.06 -1.07
CA ASN A 114 11.40 -0.04 -0.57
C ASN A 114 12.74 -0.04 -1.32
N SER A 115 13.05 1.04 -2.06
CA SER A 115 14.33 1.10 -2.78
C SER A 115 15.58 1.07 -1.91
N PHE A 116 15.52 1.37 -0.62
CA PHE A 116 16.68 1.15 0.27
C PHE A 116 17.09 -0.32 0.36
N ILE A 117 16.13 -1.24 0.25
CA ILE A 117 16.33 -2.70 0.40
C ILE A 117 16.44 -3.39 -0.96
N PHE A 118 15.74 -2.88 -1.97
CA PHE A 118 15.50 -3.64 -3.21
C PHE A 118 16.11 -3.01 -4.47
N VAL A 119 16.72 -1.81 -4.38
CA VAL A 119 17.29 -1.12 -5.54
C VAL A 119 18.72 -0.66 -5.24
N PRO A 120 19.72 -1.05 -6.06
CA PRO A 120 21.08 -0.56 -5.91
C PRO A 120 21.17 0.95 -6.09
N GLU A 121 22.07 1.57 -5.34
CA GLU A 121 22.37 2.97 -5.55
C GLU A 121 23.28 3.11 -6.75
N ILE A 122 22.79 3.78 -7.79
CA ILE A 122 23.52 3.99 -9.03
C ILE A 122 23.99 5.44 -9.10
N GLY A 123 25.28 5.63 -9.32
CA GLY A 123 25.92 6.93 -9.50
C GLY A 123 25.58 7.56 -10.85
N PRO A 124 25.94 8.84 -11.03
CA PRO A 124 25.58 9.61 -12.22
C PRO A 124 26.16 9.05 -13.53
N PHE A 125 27.13 8.14 -13.48
CA PHE A 125 27.75 7.51 -14.65
C PHE A 125 27.41 6.01 -14.77
N GLY A 126 26.42 5.52 -14.01
CA GLY A 126 25.97 4.12 -14.05
C GLY A 126 26.76 3.16 -13.18
N GLU A 127 27.70 3.67 -12.37
CA GLU A 127 28.43 2.90 -11.39
C GLU A 127 27.55 2.53 -10.18
N GLU A 128 27.68 1.32 -9.66
CA GLU A 128 27.01 0.94 -8.42
C GLU A 128 27.78 1.51 -7.22
N LEU A 129 27.16 2.44 -6.51
CA LEU A 129 27.71 3.12 -5.34
C LEU A 129 27.50 2.31 -4.06
N SER A 130 26.36 1.62 -3.96
CA SER A 130 26.07 0.70 -2.86
C SER A 130 25.11 -0.40 -3.31
N SER A 131 25.44 -1.65 -2.98
CA SER A 131 24.56 -2.79 -3.18
C SER A 131 23.54 -2.84 -2.03
N PRO A 132 22.24 -2.95 -2.32
CA PRO A 132 21.24 -2.99 -1.28
C PRO A 132 21.29 -4.35 -0.58
N CYS A 133 21.02 -4.38 0.72
CA CYS A 133 21.01 -5.63 1.45
C CYS A 133 19.67 -6.36 1.27
N ASN A 134 19.47 -6.93 0.08
CA ASN A 134 18.25 -7.64 -0.31
C ASN A 134 18.19 -9.10 0.22
N ASN A 135 19.00 -9.43 1.22
CA ASN A 135 19.01 -10.73 1.89
C ASN A 135 18.45 -10.59 3.30
N MET A 136 17.52 -11.48 3.70
CA MET A 136 16.90 -11.45 5.03
C MET A 136 17.92 -11.50 6.17
N GLN A 137 19.10 -12.11 5.94
CA GLN A 137 20.13 -12.30 6.96
C GLN A 137 20.92 -11.05 7.29
N CYS A 138 20.83 -10.01 6.46
CA CYS A 138 21.61 -8.78 6.64
C CYS A 138 20.76 -7.58 7.05
N ILE A 139 19.50 -7.82 7.42
CA ILE A 139 18.60 -6.81 7.96
C ILE A 139 18.62 -6.94 9.48
N ASP A 140 19.29 -6.01 10.16
CA ASP A 140 19.51 -6.07 11.61
C ASP A 140 18.21 -5.84 12.41
N GLU A 141 17.38 -4.91 11.95
CA GLU A 141 16.14 -4.50 12.64
C GLU A 141 14.89 -4.74 11.78
N PRO A 142 14.51 -6.00 11.50
CA PRO A 142 13.43 -6.31 10.55
C PRO A 142 12.06 -5.77 10.98
N ALA A 143 11.81 -5.65 12.29
CA ALA A 143 10.59 -5.07 12.84
C ALA A 143 10.56 -3.53 12.81
N ARG A 144 11.65 -2.86 12.40
CA ARG A 144 11.71 -1.39 12.25
C ARG A 144 12.07 -0.96 10.83
N THR A 145 12.30 -1.92 9.94
CA THR A 145 12.63 -1.68 8.54
C THR A 145 11.39 -1.91 7.68
N LEU A 146 11.02 -0.89 6.90
CA LEU A 146 9.89 -0.95 5.99
C LEU A 146 10.23 -1.72 4.72
N MET A 147 9.34 -2.61 4.34
CA MET A 147 9.47 -3.50 3.19
C MET A 147 8.68 -2.97 1.99
N ALA A 148 7.41 -2.63 2.18
CA ALA A 148 6.52 -2.24 1.10
C ALA A 148 5.50 -1.18 1.53
N PHE A 149 5.06 -0.40 0.55
CA PHE A 149 4.16 0.73 0.69
C PHE A 149 2.96 0.59 -0.26
N ILE A 150 1.90 1.36 -0.05
CA ILE A 150 0.81 1.47 -1.03
C ILE A 150 1.14 2.57 -2.03
N VAL A 151 1.11 2.22 -3.32
CA VAL A 151 1.45 3.12 -4.44
C VAL A 151 0.56 4.36 -4.51
N SER A 152 1.13 5.48 -4.97
CA SER A 152 0.42 6.74 -5.23
C SER A 152 -0.65 6.60 -6.33
N GLU A 153 -1.71 7.39 -6.23
CA GLU A 153 -2.70 7.60 -7.30
C GLU A 153 -2.10 8.33 -8.51
N ASP A 154 -1.02 9.10 -8.33
CA ASP A 154 -0.35 9.83 -9.41
C ASP A 154 0.58 8.93 -10.26
N GLN A 155 0.81 7.70 -9.81
CA GLN A 155 1.67 6.75 -10.51
C GLN A 155 0.92 5.98 -11.59
N THR A 156 1.67 5.56 -12.61
CA THR A 156 1.10 4.68 -13.64
C THR A 156 0.71 3.32 -13.05
N VAL A 157 -0.16 2.62 -13.76
CA VAL A 157 -0.67 1.30 -13.36
C VAL A 157 0.17 0.13 -13.90
N GLU A 158 1.30 0.44 -14.54
CA GLU A 158 2.17 -0.54 -15.20
C GLU A 158 2.90 -1.42 -14.19
N ALA A 159 3.26 -2.64 -14.60
CA ALA A 159 4.04 -3.57 -13.79
C ALA A 159 5.46 -3.10 -13.47
N THR A 160 5.95 -2.08 -14.17
CA THR A 160 7.24 -1.42 -13.87
C THR A 160 7.17 -0.44 -12.70
N MET A 161 5.96 -0.08 -12.24
CA MET A 161 5.79 0.73 -11.03
C MET A 161 5.73 -0.18 -9.81
N ASP A 162 6.88 -0.74 -9.44
CA ASP A 162 6.98 -1.81 -8.46
C ASP A 162 7.87 -1.48 -7.26
N HIS A 163 8.49 -0.30 -7.25
CA HIS A 163 9.36 0.18 -6.16
C HIS A 163 9.26 1.71 -5.97
N THR A 164 9.74 2.20 -4.84
CA THR A 164 9.83 3.63 -4.50
C THR A 164 11.14 4.25 -5.00
N HIS A 165 11.22 5.58 -5.03
CA HIS A 165 12.46 6.36 -5.13
C HIS A 165 12.78 7.00 -3.76
N SER A 166 12.64 6.20 -2.71
CA SER A 166 12.61 6.63 -1.30
C SER A 166 13.86 7.35 -0.78
N ARG A 167 15.04 7.13 -1.37
CA ARG A 167 16.27 7.85 -1.02
C ARG A 167 16.14 9.38 -1.17
N GLY A 168 15.25 9.84 -2.05
CA GLY A 168 14.98 11.26 -2.28
C GLY A 168 13.85 11.86 -1.44
N TRP A 169 13.21 11.11 -0.53
CA TRP A 169 11.99 11.55 0.14
C TRP A 169 12.15 12.74 1.07
N THR A 170 13.32 12.91 1.70
CA THR A 170 13.60 14.07 2.57
C THR A 170 13.77 15.38 1.82
N ARG A 171 13.78 15.37 0.46
CA ARG A 171 13.83 16.60 -0.34
C ARG A 171 12.56 17.42 -0.22
N SER A 172 11.40 16.77 -0.18
CA SER A 172 10.10 17.43 0.00
C SER A 172 8.99 16.42 0.23
N TRP A 173 7.87 16.86 0.80
CA TRP A 173 6.68 16.02 0.96
C TRP A 173 6.15 15.49 -0.38
N GLU A 174 6.20 16.29 -1.44
CA GLU A 174 5.82 15.89 -2.80
C GLU A 174 6.69 14.74 -3.32
N SER A 175 7.92 14.58 -2.82
CA SER A 175 8.77 13.45 -3.19
C SER A 175 8.23 12.12 -2.67
N VAL A 176 7.58 12.13 -1.51
CA VAL A 176 6.85 10.98 -0.97
C VAL A 176 5.57 10.72 -1.76
N LEU A 177 4.78 11.77 -2.01
CA LEU A 177 3.50 11.68 -2.72
C LEU A 177 3.66 11.20 -4.18
N ARG A 178 4.82 11.45 -4.80
CA ARG A 178 5.13 10.88 -6.11
C ARG A 178 5.21 9.36 -6.07
N ASP A 179 5.62 8.73 -4.97
CA ASP A 179 5.77 7.28 -4.92
C ASP A 179 4.59 6.58 -4.26
N ILE A 180 4.16 7.06 -3.10
CA ILE A 180 3.20 6.36 -2.24
C ILE A 180 1.94 7.19 -2.00
N GLN A 181 0.87 6.54 -1.51
CA GLN A 181 -0.36 7.20 -1.07
C GLN A 181 -0.49 7.15 0.47
N PRO A 182 0.04 8.14 1.22
CA PRO A 182 0.07 8.12 2.70
C PRO A 182 -1.31 8.19 3.36
N ASP A 183 -2.31 8.63 2.61
CA ASP A 183 -3.71 8.80 3.01
C ASP A 183 -4.65 7.81 2.28
N ARG A 184 -4.14 6.67 1.77
CA ARG A 184 -4.94 5.64 1.05
C ARG A 184 -6.26 5.28 1.76
N HIS A 185 -6.28 5.29 3.09
CA HIS A 185 -7.43 4.97 3.92
C HIS A 185 -8.10 6.22 4.53
N ARG A 186 -8.03 7.37 3.83
CA ARG A 186 -8.76 8.58 4.20
C ARG A 186 -10.27 8.33 4.25
N THR A 187 -10.93 9.00 5.20
CA THR A 187 -12.40 9.07 5.26
C THR A 187 -12.81 10.52 5.10
N GLY A 188 -13.70 10.79 4.14
CA GLY A 188 -14.16 12.15 3.86
C GLY A 188 -13.62 12.71 2.55
N ARG A 189 -13.56 14.04 2.46
CA ARG A 189 -13.09 14.72 1.24
C ARG A 189 -11.57 14.58 1.13
N PRO A 190 -11.03 14.36 -0.08
CA PRO A 190 -9.58 14.43 -0.31
C PRO A 190 -9.06 15.83 0.06
N ASP A 191 -7.92 15.87 0.71
CA ASP A 191 -7.11 17.08 0.85
C ASP A 191 -6.02 17.08 -0.22
N SER A 192 -5.72 18.24 -0.80
CA SER A 192 -4.71 18.36 -1.86
C SER A 192 -3.29 18.04 -1.39
N ASP A 193 -3.07 18.04 -0.08
CA ASP A 193 -1.79 17.81 0.57
C ASP A 193 -1.65 16.35 1.05
N HIS A 194 -2.69 15.51 0.92
CA HIS A 194 -2.67 14.10 1.30
C HIS A 194 -2.16 13.85 2.73
N SER A 195 -2.38 14.79 3.65
CA SER A 195 -1.95 14.72 5.05
C SER A 195 -3.08 14.30 5.99
N THR A 196 -4.30 14.17 5.46
CA THR A 196 -5.50 13.76 6.19
C THR A 196 -5.89 12.31 5.88
N GLY A 197 -5.46 11.39 6.73
CA GLY A 197 -5.81 9.97 6.58
C GLY A 197 -4.76 9.06 7.18
N SER A 198 -4.68 7.85 6.63
CA SER A 198 -3.65 6.88 6.99
C SER A 198 -3.40 5.90 5.86
N ALA A 199 -2.28 5.20 5.92
CA ALA A 199 -1.94 4.10 5.02
C ALA A 199 -1.38 2.92 5.81
N ASN A 200 -1.42 1.74 5.19
CA ASN A 200 -0.76 0.57 5.72
C ASN A 200 0.69 0.48 5.23
N TYR A 201 1.56 0.02 6.11
CA TYR A 201 3.01 -0.10 5.90
C TYR A 201 3.44 -1.51 6.32
N LEU A 202 4.07 -2.24 5.41
CA LEU A 202 4.58 -3.59 5.67
C LEU A 202 6.04 -3.52 6.10
N PHE A 203 6.40 -4.27 7.13
CA PHE A 203 7.75 -4.38 7.67
C PHE A 203 8.40 -5.70 7.25
N ILE A 204 9.73 -5.76 7.37
CA ILE A 204 10.52 -6.92 6.92
C ILE A 204 10.18 -8.20 7.68
N ASP A 205 9.84 -8.11 8.97
CA ASP A 205 9.39 -9.26 9.77
C ASP A 205 7.94 -9.72 9.43
N GLY A 206 7.30 -9.06 8.47
CA GLY A 206 5.96 -9.36 7.97
C GLY A 206 4.83 -8.70 8.76
N HIS A 207 5.07 -7.94 9.84
CA HIS A 207 3.97 -7.20 10.47
C HIS A 207 3.56 -5.97 9.64
N VAL A 208 2.34 -5.50 9.86
CA VAL A 208 1.76 -4.36 9.14
C VAL A 208 1.26 -3.36 10.17
N GLU A 209 1.71 -2.12 10.04
CA GLU A 209 1.20 -1.00 10.83
C GLU A 209 0.33 -0.08 9.99
N THR A 210 -0.47 0.74 10.67
CA THR A 210 -1.19 1.86 10.05
C THR A 210 -0.65 3.14 10.64
N TRP A 211 -0.07 4.00 9.80
CA TRP A 211 0.42 5.31 10.23
C TRP A 211 -0.44 6.43 9.68
N LYS A 212 -0.56 7.51 10.45
CA LYS A 212 -1.28 8.71 10.02
C LYS A 212 -0.43 9.45 8.99
N ALA A 213 -1.07 9.92 7.92
CA ALA A 213 -0.38 10.68 6.88
C ALA A 213 0.32 11.93 7.44
N SER A 214 -0.31 12.60 8.41
CA SER A 214 0.27 13.76 9.11
C SER A 214 1.53 13.43 9.91
N GLU A 215 1.62 12.24 10.50
CA GLU A 215 2.82 11.80 11.23
C GLU A 215 3.97 11.52 10.24
N VAL A 216 3.66 10.84 9.15
CA VAL A 216 4.61 10.55 8.07
C VAL A 216 5.16 11.85 7.48
N LYS A 217 4.27 12.82 7.21
CA LYS A 217 4.65 14.16 6.75
C LYS A 217 5.55 14.87 7.75
N GLN A 218 5.20 14.86 9.04
CA GLN A 218 6.01 15.49 10.08
C GLN A 218 7.44 14.93 10.15
N ARG A 219 7.61 13.62 10.01
CA ARG A 219 8.96 12.99 9.97
C ARG A 219 9.79 13.51 8.81
N ILE A 220 9.19 13.57 7.62
CA ILE A 220 9.86 14.06 6.40
C ILE A 220 10.21 15.54 6.51
N GLU A 221 9.31 16.37 7.04
CA GLU A 221 9.58 17.79 7.28
C GLU A 221 10.65 18.01 8.37
N ALA A 222 10.82 17.06 9.28
CA ALA A 222 11.91 17.04 10.26
C ALA A 222 13.23 16.49 9.70
N GLY A 223 13.26 16.07 8.42
CA GLY A 223 14.43 15.48 7.77
C GLY A 223 14.62 13.99 8.04
N GLU A 224 13.69 13.31 8.72
CA GLU A 224 13.75 11.86 8.95
C GLU A 224 13.19 11.11 7.74
N ASN A 225 14.03 10.31 7.09
CA ASN A 225 13.58 9.37 6.07
C ASN A 225 13.07 8.07 6.72
N PHE A 226 11.76 7.95 6.90
CA PHE A 226 11.19 6.77 7.55
C PHE A 226 11.35 5.47 6.74
N ALA A 227 11.62 5.54 5.43
CA ALA A 227 11.93 4.36 4.61
C ALA A 227 13.37 3.87 4.79
N GLU A 228 14.26 4.70 5.31
CA GLU A 228 15.65 4.33 5.54
C GLU A 228 15.74 3.33 6.70
N PRO A 229 16.35 2.14 6.47
CA PRO A 229 16.60 1.15 7.51
C PRO A 229 17.33 1.77 8.70
N PRO A 230 16.92 1.49 9.96
CA PRO A 230 17.52 2.10 11.14
C PRO A 230 19.04 1.94 11.24
N ASN A 231 19.58 0.81 10.79
CA ASN A 231 21.02 0.52 10.79
C ASN A 231 21.82 1.36 9.77
N LEU A 232 21.15 2.01 8.81
CA LEU A 232 21.75 2.93 7.85
C LEU A 232 21.60 4.41 8.24
N ARG A 233 20.80 4.72 9.26
CA ARG A 233 20.62 6.09 9.72
C ARG A 233 21.92 6.55 10.41
N GLU A 234 22.54 7.60 9.90
CA GLU A 234 23.62 8.27 10.64
C GLU A 234 23.07 8.75 11.98
N GLU A 235 23.76 8.44 13.09
CA GLU A 235 23.42 8.98 14.41
C GLU A 235 23.59 10.51 14.36
N ILE A 236 22.47 11.25 14.40
CA ILE A 236 22.44 12.72 14.47
C ILE A 236 22.84 13.19 15.87
#